data_AF-A0AAD9ZCG2-F1
#
_entry.id   AF-A0AAD9ZCG2-F1
#
_cell.length_a   1.000
_cell.length_b   1.000
_cell.length_c   1.000
_cell.angle_alpha   90.00
_cell.angle_beta   90.00
_cell.angle_gamma   90.00
#
_symmetry.space_group_name_H-M   'P 1'
#
loop_
_entity.id
_entity.type
_entity.pdbx_description
1 polymer ?
#
loop_
_entity_poly.entity_id
_entity_poly.type
_entity_poly.pdbx_seq_one_letter_code
_entity_poly.pdbx_strand_id
1 'polypeptide(L)'
;MAAPPSAKLQNLSGDSIMNKKLSDDTDGLLALTQTLTHQQQGVNWITRKGLGIATVKLHIKGYVDSDSITHIDIQNIVAGRSSPTTELRQLDWQEREREAPIFSKVRMKALWIQLADVEDAFLKAGWKAEMNEGGFIESRVESIEGGWVQEQIWGFEGERRYVRRVFVEKKR
;
A
#
# COMPACT_ATOMS: atom_id res chain seq x y z
N MET A 1 -10.98 9.88 -4.95
CA MET A 1 -12.03 10.25 -5.93
C MET A 1 -12.38 9.03 -6.76
N ALA A 2 -13.49 9.04 -7.50
CA ALA A 2 -13.76 8.01 -8.51
C ALA A 2 -12.70 8.10 -9.61
N ALA A 3 -12.11 6.97 -10.01
CA ALA A 3 -11.22 6.92 -11.15
C ALA A 3 -12.05 6.92 -12.45
N PRO A 4 -11.51 7.44 -13.56
CA PRO A 4 -12.22 7.40 -14.84
C PRO A 4 -12.51 5.95 -15.26
N PRO A 5 -13.54 5.69 -16.09
CA PRO A 5 -13.86 4.34 -16.53
C PRO A 5 -12.69 3.60 -17.22
N SER A 6 -11.80 4.35 -17.87
CA SER A 6 -10.59 3.83 -18.53
C SER A 6 -9.47 3.44 -17.57
N ALA A 7 -9.50 3.89 -16.31
CA ALA A 7 -8.49 3.53 -15.33
C ALA A 7 -8.60 2.05 -14.95
N LYS A 8 -7.46 1.36 -15.05
CA LYS A 8 -7.28 -0.04 -14.63
C LYS A 8 -5.99 -0.12 -13.82
N LEU A 9 -5.78 -1.18 -13.03
CA LEU A 9 -4.53 -1.33 -12.28
C LEU A 9 -3.32 -1.40 -13.21
N GLN A 10 -3.49 -1.99 -14.40
CA GLN A 10 -2.48 -2.08 -15.45
C GLN A 10 -2.08 -0.70 -16.01
N ASN A 11 -2.92 0.32 -15.82
CA ASN A 11 -2.67 1.69 -16.25
C ASN A 11 -3.04 2.67 -15.15
N LEU A 12 -2.53 2.42 -13.94
CA LEU A 12 -2.84 3.19 -12.73
C LEU A 12 -2.13 4.57 -12.68
N SER A 13 -1.39 4.93 -13.73
CA SER A 13 -0.64 6.18 -13.79
C SER A 13 -1.53 7.41 -13.58
N GLY A 14 -1.08 8.33 -12.74
CA GLY A 14 -1.80 9.58 -12.46
C GLY A 14 -1.68 10.05 -11.02
N ASP A 15 -2.37 11.15 -10.72
CA ASP A 15 -2.44 11.72 -9.39
C ASP A 15 -3.69 11.24 -8.65
N SER A 16 -3.52 10.82 -7.39
CA SER A 16 -4.63 10.45 -6.51
C SER A 16 -4.54 11.21 -5.19
N ILE A 17 -5.68 11.65 -4.67
CA ILE A 17 -5.78 12.25 -3.33
C ILE A 17 -6.60 11.30 -2.45
N MET A 18 -6.03 10.93 -1.31
CA MET A 18 -6.67 10.07 -0.32
C MET A 18 -7.94 10.71 0.22
N ASN A 19 -9.04 9.96 0.23
CA ASN A 19 -10.31 10.41 0.82
C ASN A 19 -10.43 9.94 2.27
N LYS A 20 -10.06 10.80 3.21
CA LYS A 20 -10.09 10.48 4.65
C LYS A 20 -11.45 10.07 5.19
N LYS A 21 -12.56 10.53 4.61
CA LYS A 21 -13.91 10.16 5.08
C LYS A 21 -14.27 8.72 4.74
N LEU A 22 -13.61 8.15 3.73
CA LEU A 22 -13.85 6.78 3.25
C LEU A 22 -12.67 5.85 3.55
N SER A 23 -11.63 6.35 4.22
CA SER A 23 -10.48 5.57 4.64
C SER A 23 -10.62 5.25 6.12
N ASP A 24 -10.22 4.05 6.50
CA ASP A 24 -10.10 3.68 7.92
C ASP A 24 -9.04 4.55 8.61
N ASP A 25 -9.16 4.67 9.93
CA ASP A 25 -8.19 5.42 10.72
C ASP A 25 -6.81 4.74 10.65
N THR A 26 -5.81 5.51 10.21
CA THR A 26 -4.44 5.03 10.07
C THR A 26 -3.66 5.07 11.37
N ASP A 27 -4.17 5.73 12.44
CA ASP A 27 -3.50 5.76 13.74
C ASP A 27 -3.39 4.37 14.36
N GLY A 28 -4.43 3.54 14.25
CA GLY A 28 -4.41 2.16 14.73
C GLY A 28 -3.34 1.30 14.06
N LEU A 29 -3.20 1.42 12.73
CA LEU A 29 -2.17 0.73 11.93
C LEU A 29 -0.76 1.19 12.32
N LEU A 30 -0.56 2.51 12.44
CA LEU A 30 0.72 3.10 12.81
C LEU A 30 1.09 2.80 14.27
N ALA A 31 0.11 2.75 15.17
CA ALA A 31 0.30 2.36 16.56
C ALA A 31 0.67 0.87 16.67
N LEU A 32 -0.01 -0.01 15.94
CA LEU A 32 0.31 -1.44 15.92
C LEU A 32 1.74 -1.67 15.41
N THR A 33 2.12 -1.05 14.29
CA THR A 33 3.49 -1.16 13.77
C THR A 33 4.52 -0.58 14.74
N GLN A 34 4.21 0.48 15.48
CA GLN A 34 5.07 0.97 16.55
C GLN A 34 5.17 -0.01 17.73
N THR A 35 4.07 -0.55 18.24
CA THR A 35 4.06 -1.48 19.38
C THR A 35 4.81 -2.76 19.06
N LEU A 36 4.71 -3.26 17.82
CA LEU A 36 5.43 -4.45 17.37
C LEU A 36 6.93 -4.15 17.17
N THR A 37 7.27 -2.93 16.78
CA THR A 37 8.67 -2.52 16.63
C THR A 37 9.26 -2.23 18.01
N HIS A 38 10.09 -3.13 18.53
CA HIS A 38 10.78 -2.97 19.83
C HIS A 38 11.75 -1.77 19.90
N GLN A 39 11.86 -0.94 18.86
CA GLN A 39 12.69 0.25 18.89
C GLN A 39 12.01 1.39 19.65
N GLN A 40 12.72 1.95 20.65
CA GLN A 40 12.34 3.20 21.33
C GLN A 40 12.26 4.42 20.39
N GLN A 41 12.69 4.28 19.14
CA GLN A 41 12.70 5.28 18.06
C GLN A 41 11.48 5.19 17.12
N GLY A 42 10.47 4.37 17.44
CA GLY A 42 9.27 4.25 16.61
C GLY A 42 8.52 5.58 16.43
N VAL A 43 7.68 5.67 15.40
CA VAL A 43 6.93 6.88 15.03
C VAL A 43 6.19 7.44 16.24
N ASN A 44 6.65 8.56 16.80
CA ASN A 44 6.05 9.16 18.00
C ASN A 44 4.55 9.45 17.78
N TRP A 45 3.74 9.38 18.84
CA TRP A 45 2.30 9.61 18.84
C TRP A 45 1.89 10.92 18.16
N ILE A 46 2.68 12.00 18.34
CA ILE A 46 2.45 13.28 17.65
C ILE A 46 2.63 13.12 16.13
N THR A 47 3.66 12.38 15.69
CA THR A 47 3.90 12.08 14.27
C THR A 47 2.79 11.18 13.71
N ARG A 48 2.30 10.19 14.45
CA ARG A 48 1.17 9.34 14.02
C ARG A 48 -0.12 10.13 13.87
N LYS A 49 -0.46 10.95 14.87
CA LYS A 49 -1.59 11.89 14.81
C LYS A 49 -1.45 12.83 13.62
N GLY A 50 -0.25 13.37 13.39
CA GLY A 50 0.09 14.22 12.24
C GLY A 50 -0.12 13.52 10.89
N LEU A 51 0.31 12.26 10.75
CA LEU A 51 0.10 11.46 9.54
C LEU A 51 -1.39 11.11 9.35
N GLY A 52 -2.11 10.79 10.42
CA GLY A 52 -3.55 10.49 10.37
C GLY A 52 -4.41 11.70 9.96
N ILE A 53 -4.00 12.92 10.34
CA ILE A 53 -4.67 14.15 9.90
C ILE A 53 -4.13 14.72 8.58
N ALA A 54 -3.02 14.20 8.05
CA ALA A 54 -2.40 14.75 6.85
C ALA A 54 -3.05 14.22 5.57
N THR A 55 -3.27 15.11 4.61
CA THR A 55 -3.75 14.69 3.28
C THR A 55 -2.60 14.02 2.54
N VAL A 56 -2.82 12.79 2.09
CA VAL A 56 -1.87 12.03 1.27
C VAL A 56 -2.24 12.19 -0.20
N LYS A 57 -1.32 12.78 -0.97
CA LYS A 57 -1.36 12.77 -2.44
C LYS A 57 -0.39 11.71 -2.95
N LEU A 58 -0.86 10.86 -3.86
CA LEU A 58 -0.04 9.89 -4.57
C LEU A 58 0.21 10.40 -5.98
N HIS A 59 1.46 10.39 -6.41
CA HIS A 59 1.82 10.47 -7.82
C HIS A 59 2.26 9.07 -8.26
N ILE A 60 1.47 8.42 -9.11
CA ILE A 60 1.66 7.03 -9.51
C ILE A 60 2.17 7.00 -10.95
N LYS A 61 3.21 6.21 -11.19
CA LYS A 61 3.73 5.89 -12.52
C LYS A 61 3.79 4.37 -12.66
N GLY A 62 2.91 3.82 -13.49
CA GLY A 62 2.94 2.42 -13.92
C GLY A 62 3.60 2.28 -15.29
N TYR A 63 4.45 1.27 -15.46
CA TYR A 63 5.04 0.93 -16.75
C TYR A 63 5.42 -0.56 -16.80
N VAL A 64 5.68 -1.09 -18.00
CA VAL A 64 6.21 -2.44 -18.20
C VAL A 64 7.62 -2.30 -18.77
N ASP A 65 8.58 -3.04 -18.23
CA ASP A 65 9.96 -3.01 -18.71
C ASP A 65 10.21 -3.95 -19.90
N SER A 66 11.48 -4.06 -20.33
CA SER A 66 11.88 -4.94 -21.43
C SER A 66 11.68 -6.42 -21.12
N ASP A 67 11.64 -6.79 -19.85
CA ASP A 67 11.50 -8.17 -19.37
C ASP A 67 10.02 -8.51 -19.12
N SER A 68 9.10 -7.65 -19.55
CA SER A 68 7.65 -7.77 -19.35
C SER A 68 7.22 -7.74 -17.88
N ILE A 69 8.06 -7.19 -16.98
CA ILE A 69 7.71 -7.01 -15.57
C ILE A 69 6.95 -5.68 -15.44
N THR A 70 5.84 -5.71 -14.71
CA THR A 70 5.11 -4.48 -14.37
C THR A 70 5.80 -3.77 -13.21
N HIS A 71 6.08 -2.48 -13.39
CA HIS A 71 6.61 -1.57 -12.38
C HIS A 71 5.53 -0.56 -11.97
N ILE A 72 5.48 -0.27 -10.67
CA ILE A 72 4.64 0.79 -10.12
C ILE A 72 5.47 1.62 -9.15
N ASP A 73 5.72 2.86 -9.54
CA ASP A 73 6.40 3.85 -8.73
C ASP A 73 5.36 4.80 -8.14
N ILE A 74 5.35 4.95 -6.81
CA ILE A 74 4.45 5.89 -6.13
C ILE A 74 5.26 6.88 -5.32
N GLN A 75 5.10 8.18 -5.59
CA GLN A 75 5.51 9.22 -4.64
C GLN A 75 4.36 9.57 -3.72
N ASN A 76 4.56 9.37 -2.43
CA ASN A 76 3.64 9.79 -1.37
C ASN A 76 4.04 11.19 -0.91
N ILE A 77 3.16 12.16 -1.16
CA ILE A 77 3.29 13.53 -0.70
C ILE A 77 2.29 13.70 0.45
N VAL A 78 2.84 13.89 1.65
CA VAL A 78 2.05 14.06 2.86
C VAL A 78 2.06 15.54 3.24
N ALA A 79 0.88 16.16 3.32
CA ALA A 79 0.77 17.56 3.72
C ALA A 79 1.47 17.79 5.08
N GLY A 80 2.34 18.80 5.14
CA GLY A 80 3.11 19.12 6.35
C GLY A 80 4.46 18.38 6.48
N ARG A 81 4.83 17.52 5.52
CA ARG A 81 6.16 16.90 5.46
C ARG A 81 7.02 17.58 4.40
N SER A 82 8.29 17.84 4.73
CA SER A 82 9.26 18.48 3.84
C SER A 82 9.70 17.62 2.66
N SER A 83 9.65 16.29 2.79
CA SER A 83 10.11 15.37 1.74
C SER A 83 9.08 14.27 1.46
N PRO A 84 8.79 14.00 0.17
CA PRO A 84 7.96 12.87 -0.21
C PRO A 84 8.67 11.54 0.08
N THR A 85 7.91 10.47 0.17
CA THR A 85 8.45 9.10 0.23
C THR A 85 8.07 8.31 -1.00
N THR A 86 9.04 7.65 -1.60
CA THR A 86 8.79 6.80 -2.78
C THR A 86 8.46 5.37 -2.34
N GLU A 87 7.55 4.70 -3.03
CA GLU A 87 7.37 3.24 -3.05
C GLU A 87 7.72 2.75 -4.46
N LEU A 88 8.49 1.68 -4.55
CA LEU A 88 8.82 1.02 -5.82
C LEU A 88 8.28 -0.40 -5.72
N ARG A 89 7.53 -0.83 -6.74
CA ARG A 89 6.96 -2.18 -6.83
C ARG A 89 7.32 -2.78 -8.19
N GLN A 90 7.87 -3.98 -8.17
CA GLN A 90 8.07 -4.83 -9.33
C GLN A 90 7.18 -6.06 -9.12
N LEU A 91 6.29 -6.33 -10.07
CA LEU A 91 5.27 -7.38 -9.93
C LEU A 91 5.79 -8.73 -10.44
N ASP A 92 6.86 -9.20 -9.82
CA ASP A 92 7.56 -10.46 -10.16
C ASP A 92 7.73 -11.40 -8.95
N TRP A 93 7.11 -11.04 -7.82
CA TRP A 93 7.18 -11.76 -6.54
C TRP A 93 8.58 -11.93 -5.95
N GLN A 94 9.59 -11.20 -6.44
CA GLN A 94 10.94 -11.25 -5.87
C GLN A 94 11.07 -10.32 -4.67
N GLU A 95 11.72 -10.83 -3.61
CA GLU A 95 11.97 -10.08 -2.40
C GLU A 95 13.07 -9.04 -2.59
N ARG A 96 12.78 -7.80 -2.17
CA ARG A 96 13.72 -6.68 -2.22
C ARG A 96 13.75 -5.96 -0.88
N GLU A 97 14.95 -5.74 -0.38
CA GLU A 97 15.15 -4.98 0.85
C GLU A 97 15.27 -3.49 0.56
N ARG A 98 14.76 -2.67 1.48
CA ARG A 98 14.83 -1.22 1.35
C ARG A 98 14.80 -0.53 2.70
N GLU A 99 15.52 0.56 2.81
CA GLU A 99 15.37 1.51 3.90
C GLU A 99 14.16 2.41 3.67
N ALA A 100 13.24 2.41 4.63
CA ALA A 100 12.08 3.28 4.67
C ALA A 100 12.28 4.33 5.78
N PRO A 101 12.15 5.63 5.49
CA PRO A 101 12.39 6.69 6.48
C PRO A 101 11.54 6.62 7.76
N ILE A 102 10.41 5.91 7.72
CA ILE A 102 9.47 5.77 8.85
C ILE A 102 9.50 4.36 9.45
N PHE A 103 9.81 3.35 8.63
CA PHE A 103 9.62 1.94 8.96
C PHE A 103 10.94 1.17 9.07
N SER A 104 12.07 1.87 9.10
CA SER A 104 13.42 1.28 9.09
C SER A 104 13.63 0.36 7.88
N LYS A 105 14.38 -0.73 8.04
CA LYS A 105 14.65 -1.70 6.98
C LYS A 105 13.47 -2.65 6.81
N VAL A 106 12.92 -2.70 5.59
CA VAL A 106 11.81 -3.58 5.22
C VAL A 106 12.21 -4.47 4.06
N ARG A 107 11.59 -5.64 3.96
CA ARG A 107 11.62 -6.53 2.80
C ARG A 107 10.26 -6.54 2.14
N MET A 108 10.21 -6.37 0.83
CA MET A 108 8.94 -6.30 0.10
C MET A 108 8.96 -7.15 -1.16
N LYS A 109 7.79 -7.66 -1.53
CA LYS A 109 7.50 -8.29 -2.83
C LYS A 109 6.07 -7.99 -3.24
N ALA A 110 5.78 -8.06 -4.52
CA ALA A 110 4.44 -7.84 -5.05
C ALA A 110 4.22 -8.68 -6.32
N LEU A 111 2.97 -9.02 -6.61
CA LEU A 111 2.59 -9.76 -7.82
C LEU A 111 1.17 -9.41 -8.29
N TRP A 112 0.85 -9.80 -9.52
CA TRP A 112 -0.53 -9.84 -10.01
C TRP A 112 -1.26 -11.06 -9.46
N ILE A 113 -2.39 -10.88 -8.79
CA ILE A 113 -3.14 -11.99 -8.20
C ILE A 113 -4.60 -11.99 -8.65
N GLN A 114 -5.22 -13.18 -8.70
CA GLN A 114 -6.67 -13.29 -8.77
C GLN A 114 -7.27 -13.36 -7.38
N LEU A 115 -8.49 -12.83 -7.22
CA LEU A 115 -9.13 -12.82 -5.91
C LEU A 115 -9.34 -14.24 -5.35
N ALA A 116 -9.51 -15.22 -6.24
CA ALA A 116 -9.62 -16.63 -5.89
C ALA A 116 -8.40 -17.14 -5.08
N ASP A 117 -7.22 -16.62 -5.39
CA ASP A 117 -5.94 -17.03 -4.80
C ASP A 117 -5.57 -16.24 -3.54
N VAL A 118 -6.33 -15.19 -3.19
CA VAL A 118 -6.18 -14.49 -1.90
C VAL A 118 -6.72 -15.37 -0.78
N GLU A 119 -5.85 -15.70 0.18
CA GLU A 119 -6.17 -16.57 1.33
C GLU A 119 -6.90 -15.83 2.45
N ASP A 120 -6.46 -14.63 2.80
CA ASP A 120 -7.02 -13.87 3.92
C ASP A 120 -8.45 -13.39 3.62
N ALA A 121 -9.37 -13.73 4.52
CA ALA A 121 -10.80 -13.45 4.35
C ALA A 121 -11.10 -11.95 4.34
N PHE A 122 -10.38 -11.14 5.13
CA PHE A 122 -10.56 -9.69 5.17
C PHE A 122 -10.06 -9.05 3.87
N LEU A 123 -8.87 -9.44 3.41
CA LEU A 123 -8.30 -8.95 2.15
C LEU A 123 -9.16 -9.34 0.94
N LYS A 124 -9.87 -10.47 0.99
CA LYS A 124 -10.72 -10.96 -0.11
C LYS A 124 -12.14 -10.37 -0.14
N ALA A 125 -12.68 -9.89 0.97
CA ALA A 125 -14.12 -9.68 1.13
C ALA A 125 -14.67 -8.37 0.51
N GLY A 126 -15.64 -8.43 -0.41
CA GLY A 126 -16.37 -7.22 -0.85
C GLY A 126 -15.80 -6.50 -2.08
N TRP A 127 -14.80 -7.09 -2.74
CA TRP A 127 -14.45 -6.67 -4.09
C TRP A 127 -15.57 -7.07 -5.07
N LYS A 128 -15.85 -6.19 -6.03
CA LYS A 128 -16.86 -6.47 -7.06
C LYS A 128 -16.32 -7.47 -8.09
N ALA A 129 -17.20 -8.35 -8.59
CA ALA A 129 -16.85 -9.37 -9.58
C ALA A 129 -16.24 -8.78 -10.87
N GLU A 130 -16.68 -7.58 -11.28
CA GLU A 130 -16.16 -6.83 -12.45
C GLU A 130 -14.64 -6.56 -12.38
N MET A 131 -14.04 -6.61 -11.19
CA MET A 131 -12.61 -6.39 -11.01
C MET A 131 -11.76 -7.63 -11.29
N ASN A 132 -12.34 -8.83 -11.35
CA ASN A 132 -11.59 -10.06 -11.60
C ASN A 132 -10.97 -10.10 -13.01
N GLU A 133 -11.62 -9.50 -14.02
CA GLU A 133 -11.11 -9.48 -15.40
C GLU A 133 -9.75 -8.79 -15.53
N GLY A 134 -9.45 -7.83 -14.64
CA GLY A 134 -8.16 -7.13 -14.59
C GLY A 134 -7.21 -7.67 -13.52
N GLY A 135 -7.64 -8.62 -12.67
CA GLY A 135 -6.88 -9.04 -11.51
C GLY A 135 -6.64 -7.92 -10.48
N PHE A 136 -5.88 -8.28 -9.45
CA PHE A 136 -5.52 -7.43 -8.32
C PHE A 136 -4.00 -7.40 -8.19
N ILE A 137 -3.49 -6.48 -7.37
CA ILE A 137 -2.08 -6.50 -6.98
C ILE A 137 -2.00 -6.93 -5.54
N GLU A 138 -1.23 -7.97 -5.29
CA GLU A 138 -0.80 -8.34 -3.95
C GLU A 138 0.53 -7.66 -3.64
N SER A 139 0.66 -7.09 -2.44
CA SER A 139 1.92 -6.59 -1.92
C SER A 139 2.12 -7.09 -0.51
N ARG A 140 3.26 -7.73 -0.26
CA ARG A 140 3.70 -8.12 1.09
C ARG A 140 4.90 -7.28 1.50
N VAL A 141 4.85 -6.71 2.69
CA VAL A 141 5.92 -5.91 3.29
C VAL A 141 6.19 -6.44 4.68
N GLU A 142 7.44 -6.81 4.93
CA GLU A 142 7.88 -7.37 6.18
C GLU A 142 8.93 -6.46 6.81
N SER A 143 8.82 -6.20 8.11
CA SER A 143 9.88 -5.54 8.84
C SER A 143 10.99 -6.52 9.17
N ILE A 144 12.23 -6.14 8.87
CA ILE A 144 13.40 -6.98 9.16
C ILE A 144 13.67 -6.98 10.66
N GLU A 145 13.49 -5.85 11.32
CA GLU A 145 13.82 -5.67 12.76
C GLU A 145 12.59 -5.42 13.63
N GLY A 146 11.48 -4.97 13.04
CA GLY A 146 10.28 -4.52 13.76
C GLY A 146 9.24 -5.62 14.02
N GLY A 147 9.48 -6.87 13.62
CA GLY A 147 8.66 -8.01 14.01
C GLY A 147 7.19 -7.94 13.55
N TRP A 148 6.92 -7.26 12.44
CA TRP A 148 5.59 -7.17 11.84
C TRP A 148 5.62 -7.54 10.36
N VAL A 149 4.49 -8.03 9.86
CA VAL A 149 4.25 -8.26 8.44
C VAL A 149 2.94 -7.58 8.05
N GLN A 150 2.95 -7.03 6.84
CA GLN A 150 1.83 -6.34 6.24
C GLN A 150 1.52 -6.98 4.89
N GLU A 151 0.24 -7.28 4.67
CA GLU A 151 -0.28 -7.78 3.41
C GLU A 151 -1.28 -6.78 2.86
N GLN A 152 -1.29 -6.62 1.54
CA GLN A 152 -2.14 -5.66 0.86
C GLN A 152 -2.72 -6.24 -0.42
N ILE A 153 -4.00 -5.97 -0.65
CA ILE A 153 -4.66 -6.18 -1.94
C ILE A 153 -5.09 -4.83 -2.49
N TRP A 154 -4.64 -4.52 -3.70
CA TRP A 154 -4.95 -3.28 -4.38
C TRP A 154 -6.00 -3.53 -5.46
N GLY A 155 -6.99 -2.66 -5.53
CA GLY A 155 -8.12 -2.80 -6.44
C GLY A 155 -8.93 -1.52 -6.58
N PHE A 156 -10.09 -1.64 -7.22
CA PHE A 156 -11.09 -0.59 -7.26
C PHE A 156 -12.37 -1.04 -6.57
N GLU A 157 -12.99 -0.17 -5.79
CA GLU A 157 -14.21 -0.47 -5.03
C GLU A 157 -15.22 0.70 -5.09
N GLY A 158 -16.49 0.40 -4.84
CA GLY A 158 -17.58 1.38 -4.79
C GLY A 158 -17.77 2.08 -6.13
N GLU A 159 -17.64 3.40 -6.14
CA GLU A 159 -17.63 4.25 -7.35
C GLU A 159 -16.25 4.24 -8.03
N ARG A 160 -15.69 3.06 -8.30
CA ARG A 160 -14.37 2.88 -8.92
C ARG A 160 -13.26 3.70 -8.25
N ARG A 161 -13.22 3.73 -6.93
CA ARG A 161 -12.15 4.40 -6.18
C ARG A 161 -10.98 3.42 -6.06
N TYR A 162 -9.76 3.89 -6.31
CA TYR A 162 -8.57 3.10 -6.03
C TYR A 162 -8.45 2.87 -4.53
N VAL A 163 -8.35 1.60 -4.13
CA VAL A 163 -8.30 1.16 -2.74
C VAL A 163 -7.12 0.21 -2.55
N ARG A 164 -6.44 0.36 -1.43
CA ARG A 164 -5.51 -0.63 -0.88
C ARG A 164 -6.13 -1.13 0.42
N ARG A 165 -6.50 -2.40 0.47
CA ARG A 165 -6.84 -3.03 1.75
C ARG A 165 -5.56 -3.53 2.37
N VAL A 166 -5.40 -3.24 3.66
CA VAL A 166 -4.14 -3.45 4.36
C VAL A 166 -4.44 -4.24 5.62
N PHE A 167 -3.77 -5.37 5.76
CA PHE A 167 -3.76 -6.18 6.97
C PHE A 167 -2.35 -6.16 7.55
N VAL A 168 -2.23 -5.97 8.87
CA VAL A 168 -0.94 -6.00 9.59
C VAL A 168 -1.06 -6.94 10.76
N GLU A 169 -0.07 -7.80 10.90
CA GLU A 169 0.05 -8.69 12.04
C GLU A 169 1.49 -8.75 12.56
N LYS A 170 1.64 -9.33 13.76
CA LYS A 170 2.96 -9.67 14.30
C LYS A 170 3.57 -10.80 13.48
N LYS A 171 4.82 -10.63 13.09
CA LYS A 171 5.62 -11.69 12.47
C LYS A 171 5.80 -12.82 13.51
N ARG A 172 5.35 -14.02 13.14
CA ARG A 172 5.47 -15.22 13.97
C ARG A 172 6.91 -15.67 14.13
#